data_AF-A0A9C7SDE2-F1
#
_entry.id   AF-A0A9C7SDE2-F1
#
_cell.length_a   1.000
_cell.length_b   1.000
_cell.length_c   1.000
_cell.angle_alpha   90.00
_cell.angle_beta   90.00
_cell.angle_gamma   90.00
#
_symmetry.space_group_name_H-M   'P 1'
#
loop_
_entity.id
_entity.type
_entity.pdbx_description
1 polymer ?
#
loop_
_entity_poly.entity_id
_entity_poly.type
_entity_poly.pdbx_seq_one_letter_code
_entity_poly.pdbx_strand_id
1 'polypeptide(L)'
;MVEGVKYTTHLQSFDVGSLLKRLRETGEPIFITWFDKIQAVILPVERYYAMMDLLEDLEDERDEELAKRVQEAREAYACGEGRSLEEFLAELGQDV
;
A
#
# COMPACT_ATOMS: atom_id res chain seq x y z
N MET A 1 -8.04 21.07 54.58
CA MET A 1 -9.19 20.49 53.84
C MET A 1 -8.97 20.83 52.38
N VAL A 2 -8.41 19.90 51.60
CA VAL A 2 -8.18 20.09 50.16
C VAL A 2 -9.07 19.07 49.48
N GLU A 3 -10.13 19.56 48.84
CA GLU A 3 -11.09 18.73 48.12
C GLU A 3 -10.37 18.03 46.96
N GLY A 4 -10.42 16.71 46.98
CA GLY A 4 -9.89 15.88 45.91
C GLY A 4 -10.67 16.13 44.62
N VAL A 5 -10.00 16.71 43.63
CA VAL A 5 -10.50 16.83 42.26
C VAL A 5 -10.72 15.42 41.73
N LYS A 6 -11.99 15.00 41.70
CA LYS A 6 -12.40 13.74 41.06
C LYS A 6 -12.33 13.94 39.55
N TYR A 7 -11.27 13.43 38.92
CA TYR A 7 -11.24 13.23 37.48
C TYR A 7 -12.23 12.11 37.15
N THR A 8 -13.49 12.45 36.91
CA THR A 8 -14.45 11.52 36.32
C THR A 8 -14.16 11.44 34.83
N THR A 9 -13.30 10.49 34.46
CA THR A 9 -13.12 10.11 33.06
C THR A 9 -14.40 9.43 32.59
N HIS A 10 -15.33 10.21 32.04
CA HIS A 10 -16.40 9.67 31.22
C HIS A 10 -15.75 9.06 29.97
N LEU A 11 -15.42 7.78 30.02
CA LEU A 11 -15.22 7.00 28.80
C LEU A 11 -16.60 6.91 28.13
N GLN A 12 -16.92 7.88 27.27
CA GLN A 12 -18.04 7.74 26.35
C GLN A 12 -17.81 6.46 25.56
N SER A 13 -18.75 5.53 25.61
CA SER A 13 -18.73 4.34 24.77
C SER A 13 -18.64 4.78 23.31
N PHE A 14 -17.50 4.51 22.69
CA PHE A 14 -17.25 4.85 21.30
C PHE A 14 -18.01 3.89 20.39
N ASP A 15 -18.98 4.40 19.62
CA ASP A 15 -19.74 3.59 18.67
C ASP A 15 -19.03 3.53 17.31
N VAL A 16 -18.28 2.45 17.12
CA VAL A 16 -17.59 2.13 15.86
C VAL A 16 -18.58 2.03 14.69
N GLY A 17 -19.81 1.57 14.94
CA GLY A 17 -20.81 1.35 13.88
C GLY A 17 -21.23 2.65 13.21
N SER A 18 -21.51 3.69 13.99
CA SER A 18 -21.83 5.02 13.47
C SER A 18 -20.68 5.64 12.69
N LEU A 19 -19.44 5.40 13.11
CA LEU A 19 -18.25 5.90 12.43
C LEU A 19 -18.06 5.25 11.05
N LEU A 20 -18.21 3.92 11.00
CA LEU A 20 -18.16 3.18 9.73
C LEU A 20 -19.32 3.53 8.80
N LYS A 21 -20.51 3.79 9.35
CA LYS A 21 -21.66 4.27 8.57
C LYS A 21 -21.35 5.61 7.90
N ARG A 22 -20.83 6.58 8.64
CA ARG A 22 -20.41 7.88 8.09
C ARG A 22 -19.32 7.70 7.03
N LEU A 23 -18.31 6.88 7.31
CA LEU A 23 -17.22 6.58 6.36
C LEU A 23 -17.77 6.06 5.03
N ARG A 24 -18.76 5.18 5.07
CA ARG A 24 -19.43 4.65 3.87
C ARG A 24 -20.25 5.71 3.14
N GLU A 25 -20.93 6.59 3.87
CA GLU A 25 -21.80 7.62 3.29
C GLU A 25 -21.01 8.77 2.66
N THR A 26 -19.90 9.19 3.29
CA THR A 26 -19.12 10.35 2.83
C THR A 26 -17.91 9.96 1.98
N GLY A 27 -17.36 8.77 2.17
CA GLY A 27 -16.09 8.36 1.56
C GLY A 27 -14.88 9.16 2.06
N GLU A 28 -15.06 9.96 3.10
CA GLU A 28 -14.03 10.84 3.65
C GLU A 28 -13.14 10.11 4.66
N PRO A 29 -11.81 10.29 4.62
CA PRO A 29 -10.90 9.74 5.61
C PRO A 29 -11.21 10.21 7.02
N ILE A 30 -11.07 9.30 7.99
CA ILE A 30 -11.24 9.63 9.42
C ILE A 30 -9.87 9.53 10.09
N PHE A 31 -9.41 10.65 10.64
CA PHE A 31 -8.12 10.76 11.30
C PHE A 31 -8.27 10.48 12.80
N ILE A 32 -7.47 9.55 13.31
CA ILE A 32 -7.37 9.23 14.73
C ILE A 32 -6.14 9.96 15.27
N THR A 33 -6.38 10.90 16.19
CA THR A 33 -5.34 11.74 16.79
C THR A 33 -5.09 11.40 18.25
N TRP A 34 -3.84 11.45 18.68
CA TRP A 34 -3.43 11.32 20.07
C TRP A 34 -2.37 12.37 20.40
N PHE A 35 -2.55 13.14 21.48
CA PHE A 35 -1.72 14.32 21.81
C PHE A 35 -1.46 15.24 20.61
N ASP A 36 -2.53 15.65 19.91
CA ASP A 36 -2.50 16.55 18.74
C ASP A 36 -1.71 16.05 17.52
N LYS A 37 -1.35 14.76 17.50
CA LYS A 37 -0.72 14.11 16.35
C LYS A 37 -1.63 13.05 15.76
N ILE A 38 -1.71 13.01 14.43
CA ILE A 38 -2.35 11.91 13.71
C ILE A 38 -1.53 10.64 13.96
N GLN A 39 -2.19 9.58 14.43
CA GLN A 39 -1.60 8.26 14.68
C GLN A 39 -2.08 7.22 13.68
N ALA A 40 -3.34 7.32 13.27
CA ALA A 40 -3.95 6.39 12.34
C ALA A 40 -5.00 7.09 11.49
N VAL A 41 -5.33 6.47 10.36
CA VAL A 41 -6.35 6.91 9.43
C VAL A 41 -7.21 5.72 9.06
N ILE A 42 -8.52 5.90 9.09
CA ILE A 42 -9.50 4.93 8.58
C ILE A 42 -9.99 5.42 7.22
N LEU A 43 -9.94 4.56 6.21
CA LEU A 43 -10.32 4.82 4.83
C LEU A 43 -11.32 3.77 4.34
N PRO A 44 -12.20 4.10 3.39
CA PRO A 44 -12.85 3.09 2.56
C PRO A 44 -11.78 2.25 1.85
N VAL A 45 -11.99 0.93 1.78
CA VAL A 45 -10.99 0.01 1.24
C VAL A 45 -10.72 0.29 -0.24
N GLU A 46 -11.76 0.67 -0.99
CA GLU A 46 -11.67 1.03 -2.41
C GLU A 46 -10.77 2.25 -2.63
N ARG A 47 -10.81 3.21 -1.70
CA ARG A 47 -9.95 4.41 -1.75
C ARG A 47 -8.50 4.07 -1.41
N TYR A 48 -8.29 3.11 -0.52
CA TYR A 48 -6.94 2.61 -0.23
C TYR A 48 -6.35 1.92 -1.47
N TYR A 49 -7.09 1.00 -2.11
CA TYR A 49 -6.61 0.33 -3.32
C TYR A 49 -6.30 1.32 -4.44
N ALA A 50 -7.21 2.24 -4.74
CA ALA A 50 -6.97 3.25 -5.77
C ALA A 50 -5.72 4.11 -5.50
N MET A 51 -5.38 4.36 -4.22
CA MET A 51 -4.17 5.10 -3.87
C MET A 51 -2.90 4.24 -4.05
N MET A 52 -2.98 2.95 -3.77
CA MET A 52 -1.88 2.01 -3.99
C MET A 52 -1.63 1.80 -5.48
N ASP A 53 -2.68 1.64 -6.29
CA ASP A 53 -2.57 1.51 -7.74
C ASP A 53 -1.85 2.72 -8.35
N LEU A 54 -2.18 3.95 -7.92
CA LEU A 54 -1.49 5.16 -8.37
C LEU A 54 -0.01 5.22 -7.96
N LEU A 55 0.36 4.61 -6.83
CA LEU A 55 1.76 4.53 -6.41
C LEU A 55 2.52 3.49 -7.23
N GLU A 56 1.90 2.36 -7.55
CA GLU A 56 2.45 1.33 -8.43
C GLU A 56 2.68 1.90 -9.83
N ASP A 57 1.70 2.61 -10.40
CA ASP A 57 1.85 3.29 -11.69
C ASP A 57 3.02 4.28 -11.68
N LEU A 58 3.19 5.05 -10.59
CA LEU A 58 4.29 6.00 -10.45
C LEU A 58 5.66 5.31 -10.32
N GLU A 59 5.72 4.15 -9.66
CA GLU A 59 6.93 3.34 -9.55
C GLU A 59 7.30 2.73 -10.91
N ASP A 60 6.33 2.18 -11.64
CA ASP A 60 6.50 1.65 -12.99
C ASP A 60 6.96 2.73 -13.99
N GLU A 61 6.38 3.93 -13.94
CA GLU A 61 6.79 5.06 -14.77
C GLU A 61 8.23 5.52 -14.46
N ARG A 62 8.67 5.38 -13.21
CA ARG A 62 10.04 5.72 -12.79
C ARG A 62 11.03 4.62 -13.09
N ASP A 63 10.58 3.40 -13.36
CA ASP A 63 11.42 2.28 -13.73
C ASP A 63 11.76 2.31 -15.24
N GLU A 64 12.30 3.45 -15.70
CA GLU A 64 12.91 3.59 -17.02
C GLU A 64 14.01 2.53 -17.25
N GLU A 65 14.63 2.04 -16.17
CA GLU A 65 15.62 0.97 -16.20
C GLU A 65 14.98 -0.40 -16.51
N LEU A 66 13.85 -0.75 -15.89
CA LEU A 66 13.07 -1.94 -16.26
C LEU A 66 12.51 -1.81 -17.68
N ALA A 67 11.96 -0.66 -18.05
CA ALA A 67 11.48 -0.40 -19.41
C ALA A 67 12.60 -0.60 -20.44
N LYS A 68 13.82 -0.11 -20.15
CA LYS A 68 15.01 -0.31 -20.96
C LYS A 68 15.42 -1.78 -21.02
N ARG A 69 15.45 -2.49 -19.88
CA ARG A 69 15.79 -3.94 -19.82
C ARG A 69 14.79 -4.81 -20.58
N VAL A 70 13.50 -4.48 -20.52
CA VAL A 70 12.45 -5.17 -21.28
C VAL A 70 12.61 -4.91 -22.77
N GLN A 71 12.93 -3.68 -23.17
CA GLN A 71 13.20 -3.33 -24.56
C GLN A 71 14.44 -4.04 -25.10
N GLU A 72 15.54 -4.05 -24.35
CA GLU A 72 16.78 -4.78 -24.67
C GLU A 72 16.51 -6.29 -24.80
N ALA A 73 15.74 -6.89 -23.89
CA ALA A 73 15.37 -8.30 -23.97
C ALA A 73 14.49 -8.64 -25.19
N ARG A 74 13.60 -7.73 -25.60
CA ARG A 74 12.78 -7.88 -26.82
C ARG A 74 13.62 -7.80 -28.09
N GLU A 75 14.61 -6.90 -28.11
CA GLU A 75 15.56 -6.77 -29.22
C GLU A 75 16.46 -7.99 -29.33
N ALA A 76 17.01 -8.48 -28.20
CA ALA A 76 17.79 -9.71 -28.16
C ALA A 76 16.98 -10.92 -28.68
N TYR A 77 15.71 -11.06 -28.27
CA TYR A 77 14.82 -12.10 -28.80
C TYR A 77 14.59 -11.96 -30.32
N ALA A 78 14.33 -10.75 -30.81
CA ALA A 78 14.12 -10.49 -32.23
C ALA A 78 15.38 -10.77 -33.08
N CYS A 79 16.57 -10.58 -32.51
CA CYS A 79 17.86 -10.90 -33.12
C CYS A 79 18.23 -12.39 -33.02
N GLY A 80 17.42 -13.21 -32.35
CA GLY A 80 17.72 -14.63 -32.13
C GLY A 80 18.78 -14.88 -31.05
N GLU A 81 19.10 -13.88 -30.23
CA GLU A 81 20.00 -13.97 -29.08
C GLU A 81 19.30 -14.53 -27.82
N GLY A 82 18.23 -15.33 -28.04
CA GLY A 82 17.59 -16.07 -26.97
C GLY A 82 18.48 -17.22 -26.51
N ARG A 83 18.53 -17.44 -25.20
CA ARG A 83 19.17 -18.62 -24.60
C ARG A 83 18.16 -19.75 -24.40
N SER A 84 18.63 -21.00 -24.44
CA SER A 84 17.76 -22.15 -24.23
C SER A 84 17.31 -22.25 -22.77
N LEU A 85 16.12 -22.83 -22.54
CA LEU A 85 15.61 -23.05 -21.20
C LEU A 85 16.50 -24.02 -20.42
N GLU A 86 17.06 -25.03 -21.10
CA GLU A 86 17.98 -25.99 -20.48
C GLU A 86 19.30 -25.33 -20.05
N GLU A 87 19.86 -24.43 -20.87
CA GLU A 87 21.07 -23.68 -20.54
C GLU A 87 20.88 -22.78 -19.30
N PHE A 88 19.73 -22.12 -19.21
CA PHE A 88 19.39 -21.26 -18.07
C PHE A 88 19.19 -22.05 -16.78
N LEU A 89 18.54 -23.21 -16.85
CA LEU A 89 18.30 -24.07 -15.68
C LEU A 89 19.59 -24.69 -15.15
N ALA A 90 20.51 -25.05 -16.05
CA ALA A 90 21.85 -25.54 -15.69
C ALA A 90 22.69 -24.48 -14.94
N GLU A 91 22.63 -23.20 -15.33
CA GLU A 91 23.32 -22.10 -14.63
C GLU A 91 22.77 -21.85 -13.22
N LEU A 92 21.48 -22.09 -13.01
CA LEU A 92 20.80 -21.93 -11.72
C LEU A 92 21.02 -23.12 -10.76
N GLY A 93 21.74 -24.16 -11.20
CA GLY A 93 21.96 -25.37 -10.41
C GLY A 93 20.68 -26.19 -10.20
N GLN A 94 19.69 -26.00 -11.08
CA GLN A 94 18.50 -26.85 -11.12
C GLN A 94 18.75 -27.94 -12.17
N ASP A 95 19.12 -29.14 -11.70
CA ASP A 95 19.20 -30.32 -12.56
C ASP A 95 17.80 -30.63 -13.12
N VAL A 96 17.68 -30.67 -14.45
CA VAL A 96 16.52 -31.20 -15.18
C VAL A 96 16.78 -32.63 -15.59
#